data_AF-A0A0D2JUI0-F1
#
_entry.id   AF-A0A0D2JUI0-F1
#
_cell.length_a   1.000
_cell.length_b   1.000
_cell.length_c   1.000
_cell.angle_alpha   90.00
_cell.angle_beta   90.00
_cell.angle_gamma   90.00
#
_symmetry.space_group_name_H-M   'P 1'
#
loop_
_entity.id
_entity.type
_entity.pdbx_description
1 polymer ?
#
loop_
_entity_poly.entity_id
_entity_poly.type
_entity_poly.pdbx_seq_one_letter_code
_entity_poly.pdbx_strand_id
1 'polypeptide(L)'
;MEFMYAAPYSNLYTNLRMGNASEPFGWVVRGQDASGYNTFWNLRSDTGKIALPPYTWAPRVTWVDVNGAAVSTVGPATGWDIETSGPVWPENLWLAQRTARKRPLTPVPPTRHYGPGYGCFSNGTKCCTKPTTGCPNCPSNPMIPSELFGCQGELWKATGRIGYEWSWAGYQQGSASIPWVPQVANLKTQFGAKGDGVTDDTAAMLKALDAVQSGVIFLPAGTYIMTAILNWRKPIVLRGEGRDLTKIKFPKSMTELYGNTWVEGKWVGTSQYSHGTGFMNIGGWDPTGRDFSKLSWVSAPAAQGDRILKIGCCASSLAVGQMVRLWMRDPGDGSLMSELHGGLADIAPEFKGYADPVRFLARIAAMGPDWIKLDRTLPVRVDLAWFPEIHRFMPMIDGSAGFEYLTVSFPWTTYPGHFKPPAAQTTPIR
;
A
#
# COMPACT_ATOMS: atom_id res chain seq x y z
N MET A 1 7.33 -6.51 9.58
CA MET A 1 7.42 -5.85 8.26
C MET A 1 8.42 -6.64 7.44
N GLU A 2 7.91 -7.62 6.71
CA GLU A 2 8.67 -8.38 5.74
C GLU A 2 8.31 -7.81 4.37
N PHE A 3 9.32 -7.46 3.59
CA PHE A 3 9.16 -6.99 2.24
C PHE A 3 9.52 -8.14 1.32
N MET A 4 8.67 -8.41 0.34
CA MET A 4 8.95 -9.47 -0.60
C MET A 4 10.05 -9.00 -1.55
N TYR A 5 11.07 -9.83 -1.67
CA TYR A 5 12.26 -9.66 -2.48
C TYR A 5 12.10 -8.72 -3.71
N ALA A 6 12.86 -7.63 -3.74
CA ALA A 6 13.08 -6.69 -4.86
C ALA A 6 11.85 -6.08 -5.59
N ALA A 7 10.66 -6.08 -4.99
CA ALA A 7 9.43 -5.56 -5.61
C ALA A 7 8.79 -4.31 -4.93
N PRO A 8 8.87 -4.13 -3.59
CA PRO A 8 8.25 -3.00 -2.92
C PRO A 8 9.03 -1.71 -3.22
N TYR A 9 8.50 -0.89 -4.12
CA TYR A 9 9.04 0.43 -4.48
C TYR A 9 8.18 1.54 -3.89
N SER A 10 8.81 2.54 -3.25
CA SER A 10 8.12 3.73 -2.72
C SER A 10 6.88 3.44 -1.86
N ASN A 11 6.96 2.48 -0.94
CA ASN A 11 5.87 2.27 0.03
C ASN A 11 5.94 3.31 1.15
N LEU A 12 4.80 3.60 1.77
CA LEU A 12 4.71 4.48 2.94
C LEU A 12 4.16 3.74 4.16
N TYR A 13 4.91 3.80 5.24
CA TYR A 13 4.51 3.40 6.58
C TYR A 13 4.48 4.65 7.44
N THR A 14 3.30 5.12 7.82
CA THR A 14 3.18 6.41 8.50
C THR A 14 2.28 6.35 9.73
N ASN A 15 2.71 6.99 10.82
CA ASN A 15 2.00 7.09 12.09
C ASN A 15 1.57 5.73 12.65
N LEU A 16 2.55 4.84 12.84
CA LEU A 16 2.30 3.47 13.30
C LEU A 16 2.84 3.27 14.72
N ARG A 17 2.01 2.71 15.59
CA ARG A 17 2.40 2.20 16.90
C ARG A 17 2.44 0.68 16.86
N MET A 18 3.61 0.11 17.04
CA MET A 18 3.87 -1.32 16.83
C MET A 18 3.75 -2.16 18.11
N GLY A 19 3.21 -1.58 19.18
CA GLY A 19 3.16 -2.23 20.50
C GLY A 19 4.58 -2.50 20.99
N ASN A 20 4.81 -3.69 21.57
CA ASN A 20 6.12 -4.07 22.12
C ASN A 20 7.17 -4.46 21.05
N ALA A 21 6.87 -4.37 19.75
CA ALA A 21 7.83 -4.76 18.71
C ALA A 21 9.03 -3.81 18.67
N SER A 22 10.22 -4.32 18.93
CA SER A 22 11.49 -3.57 18.86
C SER A 22 12.27 -3.81 17.56
N GLU A 23 12.01 -4.91 16.85
CA GLU A 23 12.73 -5.29 15.62
C GLU A 23 11.74 -5.73 14.53
N PRO A 24 10.94 -4.79 13.99
CA PRO A 24 9.83 -5.14 13.12
C PRO A 24 10.28 -5.45 11.68
N PHE A 25 11.57 -5.53 11.36
CA PHE A 25 12.06 -5.70 9.99
C PHE A 25 12.51 -7.15 9.75
N GLY A 26 11.83 -7.82 8.82
CA GLY A 26 12.24 -9.17 8.38
C GLY A 26 13.47 -9.09 7.47
N TRP A 27 14.24 -10.19 7.44
CA TRP A 27 15.41 -10.34 6.60
C TRP A 27 15.37 -11.69 5.88
N VAL A 28 15.66 -11.70 4.58
CA VAL A 28 15.91 -12.93 3.82
C VAL A 28 17.36 -13.00 3.35
N VAL A 29 17.93 -14.21 3.36
CA VAL A 29 19.28 -14.52 2.85
C VAL A 29 19.37 -14.37 1.30
N ARG A 30 18.27 -13.97 0.63
CA ARG A 30 18.11 -14.11 -0.82
C ARG A 30 18.49 -12.86 -1.62
N GLY A 31 18.97 -11.80 -0.97
CA GLY A 31 19.39 -10.52 -1.58
C GLY A 31 18.67 -9.34 -0.90
N GLN A 32 18.44 -8.22 -1.60
CA GLN A 32 17.74 -7.07 -1.03
C GLN A 32 16.24 -7.33 -0.79
N ASP A 33 15.79 -7.02 0.43
CA ASP A 33 14.42 -7.29 0.89
C ASP A 33 13.39 -6.35 0.21
N ALA A 34 13.80 -5.17 -0.25
CA ALA A 34 12.92 -4.22 -0.93
C ALA A 34 13.65 -3.37 -1.99
N SER A 35 12.87 -2.75 -2.89
CA SER A 35 13.37 -1.77 -3.85
C SER A 35 13.56 -0.38 -3.22
N GLY A 36 13.85 0.63 -4.05
CA GLY A 36 14.14 2.00 -3.63
C GLY A 36 12.96 2.75 -3.01
N TYR A 37 13.29 3.80 -2.24
CA TYR A 37 12.39 4.88 -1.81
C TYR A 37 11.26 4.51 -0.83
N ASN A 38 11.33 3.33 -0.23
CA ASN A 38 10.45 2.99 0.88
C ASN A 38 10.62 4.00 2.03
N THR A 39 9.50 4.51 2.53
CA THR A 39 9.45 5.60 3.50
C THR A 39 8.78 5.14 4.78
N PHE A 40 9.48 5.30 5.90
CA PHE A 40 9.03 4.99 7.24
C PHE A 40 9.00 6.27 8.04
N TRP A 41 7.81 6.61 8.54
CA TRP A 41 7.50 7.95 9.01
C TRP A 41 6.74 7.89 10.34
N ASN A 42 7.29 8.47 11.40
CA ASN A 42 6.67 8.49 12.73
C ASN A 42 6.28 7.08 13.20
N LEU A 43 7.31 6.23 13.38
CA LEU A 43 7.13 4.89 13.92
C LEU A 43 7.41 4.87 15.42
N ARG A 44 6.56 4.16 16.17
CA ARG A 44 6.61 4.05 17.64
C ARG A 44 6.60 2.61 18.10
N SER A 45 7.37 2.34 19.14
CA SER A 45 7.32 1.10 19.92
C SER A 45 7.14 1.44 21.39
N ASP A 46 6.43 0.59 22.11
CA ASP A 46 6.15 0.70 23.54
C ASP A 46 7.42 0.44 24.37
N THR A 47 8.43 -0.22 23.78
CA THR A 47 9.76 -0.40 24.39
C THR A 47 10.63 0.86 24.32
N GLY A 48 10.19 1.91 23.60
CA GLY A 48 10.96 3.14 23.42
C GLY A 48 12.19 2.99 22.51
N LYS A 49 12.32 1.86 21.80
CA LYS A 49 13.40 1.63 20.85
C LYS A 49 12.97 0.74 19.68
N ILE A 50 13.24 1.20 18.46
CA ILE A 50 13.14 0.42 17.23
C ILE A 50 14.56 0.24 16.67
N ALA A 51 15.03 -1.00 16.56
CA ALA A 51 16.27 -1.29 15.85
C ALA A 51 16.02 -1.21 14.35
N LEU A 52 16.81 -0.39 13.65
CA LEU A 52 16.80 -0.34 12.19
C LEU A 52 17.51 -1.57 11.61
N PRO A 53 17.10 -2.06 10.43
CA PRO A 53 17.78 -3.19 9.79
C PRO A 53 19.18 -2.79 9.31
N PRO A 54 20.02 -3.76 8.89
CA PRO A 54 21.31 -3.44 8.27
C PRO A 54 21.15 -2.50 7.07
N TYR A 55 22.13 -1.61 6.80
CA TYR A 55 22.03 -0.68 5.65
C TYR A 55 21.87 -1.36 4.29
N THR A 56 22.33 -2.61 4.18
CA THR A 56 22.20 -3.43 2.97
C THR A 56 20.78 -3.94 2.71
N TRP A 57 19.85 -3.72 3.64
CA TRP A 57 18.48 -4.24 3.59
C TRP A 57 17.69 -3.78 2.37
N ALA A 58 17.73 -2.48 2.07
CA ALA A 58 17.08 -1.92 0.89
C ALA A 58 17.76 -0.61 0.47
N PRO A 59 17.72 -0.21 -0.81
CA PRO A 59 18.31 1.03 -1.28
C PRO A 59 17.37 2.22 -1.06
N ARG A 60 17.92 3.43 -0.96
CA ARG A 60 17.20 4.71 -0.88
C ARG A 60 16.05 4.74 0.14
N VAL A 61 16.20 4.09 1.29
CA VAL A 61 15.17 4.09 2.35
C VAL A 61 15.14 5.44 3.06
N THR A 62 13.95 5.94 3.37
CA THR A 62 13.75 7.20 4.11
C THR A 62 13.20 6.89 5.49
N TRP A 63 13.87 7.38 6.53
CA TRP A 63 13.50 7.22 7.92
C TRP A 63 13.25 8.59 8.54
N VAL A 64 12.00 8.90 8.87
CA VAL A 64 11.63 10.16 9.52
C VAL A 64 11.01 9.84 10.87
N ASP A 65 11.58 10.38 11.94
CA ASP A 65 11.06 10.25 13.30
C ASP A 65 10.74 8.80 13.70
N VAL A 66 11.75 7.94 13.68
CA VAL A 66 11.66 6.56 14.13
C VAL A 66 12.17 6.47 15.57
N ASN A 67 11.29 6.08 16.48
CA ASN A 67 11.55 6.12 17.92
C ASN A 67 12.76 5.25 18.32
N GLY A 68 13.77 5.90 18.94
CA GLY A 68 14.97 5.22 19.45
C GLY A 68 15.83 4.55 18.38
N ALA A 69 15.68 4.94 17.11
CA ALA A 69 16.47 4.39 16.01
C ALA A 69 17.96 4.63 16.25
N ALA A 70 18.69 3.56 16.58
CA ALA A 70 20.13 3.53 16.51
C ALA A 70 20.49 3.03 15.12
N VAL A 71 21.05 3.90 14.29
CA VAL A 71 21.51 3.48 12.99
C VAL A 71 22.69 2.53 13.20
N SER A 72 22.66 1.36 12.53
CA SER A 72 23.89 0.57 12.39
C SER A 72 24.98 1.46 11.77
N THR A 73 26.26 1.22 12.03
CA THR A 73 27.37 2.09 11.53
C THR A 73 28.26 1.38 10.52
N VAL A 74 27.81 0.24 9.98
CA VAL A 74 28.64 -0.63 9.13
C VAL A 74 27.91 -0.98 7.83
N GLY A 75 28.50 -0.62 6.68
CA GLY A 75 28.05 -1.00 5.34
C GLY A 75 28.24 0.10 4.29
N PRO A 76 28.36 -0.23 2.99
CA PRO A 76 28.41 0.76 1.93
C PRO A 76 27.09 1.55 1.87
N ALA A 77 27.16 2.83 1.50
CA ALA A 77 26.01 3.72 1.47
C ALA A 77 24.98 3.27 0.42
N THR A 78 23.90 2.63 0.85
CA THR A 78 22.71 2.35 0.04
C THR A 78 21.82 3.59 -0.13
N GLY A 79 22.36 4.77 0.15
CA GLY A 79 21.72 6.07 -0.04
C GLY A 79 20.53 6.31 0.88
N TRP A 80 20.53 5.79 2.12
CA TRP A 80 19.49 6.06 3.12
C TRP A 80 19.43 7.55 3.49
N ASP A 81 18.24 8.02 3.86
CA ASP A 81 17.98 9.37 4.34
C ASP A 81 17.31 9.26 5.70
N ILE A 82 17.84 9.99 6.69
CA ILE A 82 17.48 9.81 8.10
C ILE A 82 17.25 11.19 8.72
N GLU A 83 15.99 11.47 9.02
CA GLU A 83 15.52 12.64 9.73
C GLU A 83 14.97 12.20 11.10
N THR A 84 15.86 11.78 12.01
CA THR A 84 15.49 11.28 13.34
C THR A 84 15.90 12.28 14.42
N SER A 85 15.15 13.37 14.56
CA SER A 85 15.40 14.41 15.58
C SER A 85 14.15 14.70 16.42
N GLY A 86 13.74 13.72 17.23
CA GLY A 86 12.53 13.85 18.04
C GLY A 86 11.25 13.91 17.21
N PRO A 87 10.10 14.32 17.81
CA PRO A 87 8.82 14.36 17.12
C PRO A 87 8.81 15.28 15.88
N VAL A 88 8.56 14.70 14.70
CA VAL A 88 8.53 15.42 13.41
C VAL A 88 7.11 15.59 12.89
N TRP A 89 6.80 16.80 12.42
CA TRP A 89 5.54 17.14 11.74
C TRP A 89 5.65 16.97 10.22
N PRO A 90 4.61 16.52 9.52
CA PRO A 90 3.36 15.97 10.05
C PRO A 90 3.55 14.60 10.70
N GLU A 91 2.74 14.22 11.69
CA GLU A 91 2.79 12.86 12.26
C GLU A 91 2.37 11.79 11.25
N ASN A 92 1.40 12.11 10.38
CA ASN A 92 0.85 11.22 9.36
C ASN A 92 1.02 11.85 7.98
N LEU A 93 2.04 11.41 7.24
CA LEU A 93 2.38 11.95 5.93
C LEU A 93 1.28 11.71 4.89
N TRP A 94 0.62 10.56 4.91
CA TRP A 94 -0.49 10.26 3.98
C TRP A 94 -1.63 11.25 4.17
N LEU A 95 -2.03 11.50 5.42
CA LEU A 95 -3.11 12.43 5.73
C LEU A 95 -2.72 13.87 5.36
N ALA A 96 -1.46 14.25 5.59
CA ALA A 96 -0.94 15.56 5.23
C ALA A 96 -0.92 15.76 3.70
N GLN A 97 -0.37 14.81 2.94
CA GLN A 97 -0.41 14.83 1.47
C GLN A 97 -1.86 14.87 0.94
N ARG A 98 -2.77 14.08 1.52
CA ARG A 98 -4.20 14.09 1.14
C ARG A 98 -4.87 15.43 1.42
N THR A 99 -4.51 16.08 2.51
CA THR A 99 -4.99 17.43 2.85
C THR A 99 -4.44 18.46 1.88
N ALA A 100 -3.14 18.39 1.55
CA ALA A 100 -2.48 19.28 0.60
C ALA A 100 -3.09 19.16 -0.81
N ARG A 101 -3.32 17.94 -1.31
CA ARG A 101 -3.93 17.70 -2.64
C ARG A 101 -5.32 18.35 -2.79
N LYS A 102 -6.11 18.38 -1.72
CA LYS A 102 -7.48 18.94 -1.75
C LYS A 102 -7.52 20.48 -1.73
N ARG A 103 -6.38 21.15 -1.62
CA ARG A 103 -6.29 22.61 -1.62
C ARG A 103 -5.91 23.12 -3.01
N PRO A 104 -6.47 24.24 -3.48
CA PRO A 104 -5.86 25.01 -4.55
C PRO A 104 -4.65 25.73 -3.94
N LEU A 105 -3.51 25.05 -3.80
CA LEU A 105 -2.29 25.78 -3.47
C LEU A 105 -1.88 26.56 -4.72
N THR A 106 -2.08 27.87 -4.72
CA THR A 106 -1.22 28.76 -5.53
C THR A 106 0.21 28.40 -5.14
N PRO A 107 1.13 28.15 -6.11
CA PRO A 107 2.51 27.83 -5.77
C PRO A 107 3.06 28.91 -4.85
N VAL A 108 3.16 28.62 -3.56
CA VAL A 108 3.92 29.46 -2.65
C VAL A 108 5.37 29.24 -3.07
N PRO A 109 6.13 30.30 -3.41
CA PRO A 109 7.55 30.14 -3.65
C PRO A 109 8.15 29.32 -2.50
N PRO A 110 9.02 28.33 -2.75
CA PRO A 110 9.64 27.54 -1.70
C PRO A 110 10.66 28.41 -0.95
N THR A 111 10.18 29.41 -0.22
CA THR A 111 10.96 30.14 0.76
C THR A 111 10.95 29.27 1.99
N ARG A 112 12.10 28.63 2.26
CA ARG A 112 12.44 28.13 3.58
C ARG A 112 12.27 29.32 4.52
N HIS A 113 11.16 29.39 5.24
CA HIS A 113 11.06 30.32 6.35
C HIS A 113 12.17 29.89 7.34
N TYR A 114 12.90 30.83 7.91
CA TYR A 114 13.82 30.61 9.01
C TYR A 114 13.50 31.66 10.07
N GLY A 115 13.46 31.28 11.34
CA GLY A 115 13.30 32.22 12.46
C GLY A 115 12.11 31.90 13.40
N PRO A 116 12.04 32.57 14.56
CA PRO A 116 11.02 32.28 15.57
C PRO A 116 9.63 32.73 15.12
N GLY A 117 8.65 31.80 15.08
CA GLY A 117 7.23 32.10 14.79
C GLY A 117 6.78 31.81 13.35
N TYR A 118 6.85 30.55 12.92
CA TYR A 118 6.35 30.17 11.58
C TYR A 118 4.82 30.30 11.50
N GLY A 119 4.39 30.93 10.41
CA GLY A 119 3.16 31.74 10.32
C GLY A 119 1.85 30.99 10.38
N CYS A 120 0.85 31.65 10.95
CA CYS A 120 -0.51 31.17 10.97
C CYS A 120 -1.18 31.47 9.65
N PHE A 121 -1.60 30.41 8.98
CA PHE A 121 -2.38 30.53 7.78
C PHE A 121 -3.82 30.84 8.17
N SER A 122 -4.46 31.77 7.45
CA SER A 122 -5.89 32.14 7.62
C SER A 122 -6.86 30.96 7.49
N ASN A 123 -6.37 29.80 7.02
CA ASN A 123 -7.10 28.54 6.89
C ASN A 123 -6.99 27.59 8.11
N GLY A 124 -6.36 28.01 9.22
CA GLY A 124 -6.31 27.24 10.47
C GLY A 124 -5.22 26.16 10.56
N THR A 125 -4.21 26.17 9.67
CA THR A 125 -3.14 25.15 9.68
C THR A 125 -2.01 25.49 10.68
N LYS A 126 -1.53 24.47 11.40
CA LYS A 126 -0.62 24.53 12.56
C LYS A 126 0.83 24.36 12.15
N CYS A 127 1.62 25.44 12.15
CA CYS A 127 3.07 25.32 11.99
C CYS A 127 3.84 26.27 12.88
N CYS A 128 3.40 26.37 14.13
CA CYS A 128 3.82 27.43 15.02
C CYS A 128 4.80 26.85 16.05
N THR A 129 6.08 27.23 15.96
CA THR A 129 7.14 26.78 16.88
C THR A 129 7.31 27.72 18.09
N LYS A 130 6.76 28.93 18.03
CA LYS A 130 6.62 29.88 19.16
C LYS A 130 5.37 30.77 18.98
N PRO A 131 4.70 31.19 20.08
CA PRO A 131 3.59 32.14 20.01
C PRO A 131 4.05 33.47 19.41
N THR A 132 3.35 33.95 18.39
CA THR A 132 3.53 35.28 17.79
C THR A 132 2.21 36.02 17.79
N THR A 133 2.24 37.34 17.95
CA THR A 133 1.03 38.19 17.96
C THR A 133 0.31 38.10 16.61
N GLY A 134 -0.99 37.78 16.61
CA GLY A 134 -1.79 37.59 15.38
C GLY A 134 -1.96 36.13 14.92
N CYS A 135 -1.45 35.18 15.70
CA CYS A 135 -1.52 33.74 15.44
C CYS A 135 -2.43 33.02 16.45
N PRO A 136 -3.20 31.98 16.08
CA PRO A 136 -3.78 31.05 17.06
C PRO A 136 -2.70 30.41 17.93
N ASN A 137 -3.01 30.14 19.19
CA ASN A 137 -2.06 29.55 20.14
C ASN A 137 -1.48 28.21 19.62
N CYS A 138 -0.16 28.05 19.75
CA CYS A 138 0.54 26.78 19.47
C CYS A 138 0.04 25.68 20.44
N PRO A 139 0.08 24.39 20.06
CA PRO A 139 0.00 23.32 21.05
C PRO A 139 1.16 23.45 22.06
N SER A 140 0.95 22.96 23.28
CA SER A 140 1.96 22.99 24.35
C SER A 140 3.24 22.21 24.02
N ASN A 141 3.23 21.37 22.98
CA ASN A 141 4.38 20.60 22.50
C ASN A 141 4.58 20.80 20.98
N PRO A 142 5.33 21.82 20.54
CA PRO A 142 5.56 22.09 19.12
C PRO A 142 6.46 21.01 18.51
N MET A 143 6.04 20.45 17.38
CA MET A 143 6.83 19.50 16.59
C MET A 143 7.65 20.23 15.52
N ILE A 144 8.80 19.68 15.14
CA ILE A 144 9.65 20.25 14.10
C ILE A 144 9.10 19.82 12.73
N PRO A 145 8.77 20.74 11.80
CA PRO A 145 8.36 20.37 10.45
C PRO A 145 9.48 19.64 9.71
N SER A 146 9.12 18.58 8.98
CA SER A 146 10.10 17.78 8.23
C SER A 146 10.80 18.60 7.15
N GLU A 147 12.09 18.38 6.95
CA GLU A 147 12.85 18.97 5.84
C GLU A 147 12.38 18.48 4.46
N LEU A 148 11.70 17.33 4.40
CA LEU A 148 11.22 16.71 3.17
C LEU A 148 9.81 17.16 2.75
N PHE A 149 8.96 17.53 3.73
CA PHE A 149 7.56 17.89 3.48
C PHE A 149 7.24 19.34 3.89
N GLY A 150 7.90 19.85 4.93
CA GLY A 150 7.55 21.10 5.57
C GLY A 150 6.23 21.01 6.32
N CYS A 151 5.54 22.13 6.38
CA CYS A 151 4.31 22.35 7.13
C CYS A 151 3.05 21.85 6.44
N GLN A 152 2.97 22.14 5.14
CA GLN A 152 1.79 21.94 4.29
C GLN A 152 2.14 21.23 2.97
N GLY A 153 3.36 20.72 2.83
CA GLY A 153 3.85 20.17 1.57
C GLY A 153 4.61 21.19 0.72
N GLU A 154 4.94 22.38 1.22
CA GLU A 154 5.66 23.41 0.48
C GLU A 154 7.09 23.03 0.10
N LEU A 155 7.68 22.07 0.81
CA LEU A 155 9.00 21.52 0.49
C LEU A 155 8.91 20.26 -0.38
N TRP A 156 7.71 19.67 -0.51
CA TRP A 156 7.51 18.48 -1.29
C TRP A 156 7.78 18.75 -2.78
N LYS A 157 8.52 17.83 -3.40
CA LYS A 157 8.83 17.86 -4.83
C LYS A 157 8.61 16.46 -5.38
N ALA A 158 7.97 16.36 -6.55
CA ALA A 158 7.72 15.08 -7.20
C ALA A 158 9.00 14.34 -7.63
N THR A 159 10.11 15.07 -7.81
CA THR A 159 11.46 14.54 -8.06
C THR A 159 12.27 14.34 -6.79
N GLY A 160 11.71 14.67 -5.63
CA GLY A 160 12.38 14.62 -4.34
C GLY A 160 12.34 13.24 -3.70
N ARG A 161 12.92 13.15 -2.49
CA ARG A 161 13.06 11.90 -1.75
C ARG A 161 11.74 11.20 -1.46
N ILE A 162 10.71 11.98 -1.12
CA ILE A 162 9.32 11.52 -0.89
C ILE A 162 8.43 11.88 -2.07
N GLY A 163 8.98 11.86 -3.29
CA GLY A 163 8.31 12.31 -4.50
C GLY A 163 7.09 11.50 -4.92
N TYR A 164 6.91 10.28 -4.39
CA TYR A 164 5.68 9.52 -4.59
C TYR A 164 4.51 10.16 -3.84
N GLU A 165 3.38 10.35 -4.53
CA GLU A 165 2.18 10.97 -3.95
C GLU A 165 1.22 9.90 -3.41
N TRP A 166 1.35 9.55 -2.13
CA TRP A 166 0.49 8.54 -1.48
C TRP A 166 -0.93 9.01 -1.19
N SER A 167 -1.23 10.29 -1.40
CA SER A 167 -2.58 10.89 -1.21
C SER A 167 -3.69 10.14 -1.96
N TRP A 168 -3.34 9.43 -3.04
CA TRP A 168 -4.23 8.64 -3.88
C TRP A 168 -4.56 7.26 -3.31
N ALA A 169 -3.92 6.84 -2.21
CA ALA A 169 -4.31 5.63 -1.50
C ALA A 169 -5.67 5.82 -0.79
N GLY A 170 -6.49 4.77 -0.83
CA GLY A 170 -7.81 4.71 -0.17
C GLY A 170 -8.95 4.47 -1.15
N TYR A 171 -10.17 4.35 -0.60
CA TYR A 171 -11.39 4.06 -1.37
C TYR A 171 -11.59 5.06 -2.50
N GLN A 172 -11.79 4.56 -3.73
CA GLN A 172 -11.86 5.35 -4.96
C GLN A 172 -10.75 6.41 -5.05
N GLN A 173 -9.50 5.99 -4.80
CA GLN A 173 -8.32 6.86 -4.86
C GLN A 173 -8.35 8.04 -3.86
N GLY A 174 -9.06 7.82 -2.74
CA GLY A 174 -9.29 8.81 -1.70
C GLY A 174 -10.28 9.93 -2.08
N SER A 175 -11.02 9.78 -3.19
CA SER A 175 -12.00 10.76 -3.67
C SER A 175 -13.38 10.63 -3.02
N ALA A 176 -13.71 9.45 -2.48
CA ALA A 176 -14.98 9.19 -1.80
C ALA A 176 -14.75 8.63 -0.39
N SER A 177 -15.76 8.78 0.48
CA SER A 177 -15.85 8.02 1.72
C SER A 177 -16.18 6.56 1.41
N ILE A 178 -15.81 5.65 2.31
CA ILE A 178 -16.29 4.27 2.24
C ILE A 178 -17.83 4.30 2.38
N PRO A 179 -18.59 3.77 1.41
CA PRO A 179 -20.04 3.86 1.42
C PRO A 179 -20.64 2.87 2.40
N TRP A 180 -21.80 3.22 2.97
CA TRP A 180 -22.64 2.27 3.68
C TRP A 180 -23.47 1.47 2.68
N VAL A 181 -23.00 0.28 2.31
CA VAL A 181 -23.68 -0.59 1.32
C VAL A 181 -24.94 -1.22 1.94
N PRO A 182 -26.07 -1.30 1.22
CA PRO A 182 -27.29 -1.96 1.74
C PRO A 182 -27.10 -3.46 2.01
N GLN A 183 -27.73 -3.93 3.08
CA GLN A 183 -27.90 -5.37 3.35
C GLN A 183 -28.91 -5.95 2.36
N VAL A 184 -28.47 -6.97 1.62
CA VAL A 184 -29.32 -7.72 0.66
C VAL A 184 -29.59 -9.14 1.12
N ALA A 185 -28.74 -9.66 2.02
CA ALA A 185 -28.84 -11.01 2.52
C ALA A 185 -28.57 -11.08 4.04
N ASN A 186 -29.22 -12.02 4.73
CA ASN A 186 -28.97 -12.34 6.12
C ASN A 186 -28.62 -13.83 6.27
N LEU A 187 -27.43 -14.09 6.81
CA LEU A 187 -26.85 -15.43 6.81
C LEU A 187 -27.67 -16.45 7.62
N LYS A 188 -28.30 -16.03 8.73
CA LYS A 188 -29.11 -16.93 9.55
C LYS A 188 -30.48 -17.19 8.92
N THR A 189 -31.23 -16.12 8.67
CA THR A 189 -32.65 -16.23 8.28
C THR A 189 -32.86 -16.77 6.87
N GLN A 190 -31.91 -16.57 5.96
CA GLN A 190 -32.05 -17.00 4.56
C GLN A 190 -31.20 -18.21 4.19
N PHE A 191 -30.06 -18.41 4.86
CA PHE A 191 -29.11 -19.48 4.53
C PHE A 191 -28.93 -20.52 5.64
N GLY A 192 -29.60 -20.34 6.78
CA GLY A 192 -29.70 -21.33 7.84
C GLY A 192 -28.48 -21.43 8.75
N ALA A 193 -27.53 -20.48 8.68
CA ALA A 193 -26.41 -20.45 9.60
C ALA A 193 -26.89 -20.32 11.06
N LYS A 194 -26.20 -20.99 11.98
CA LYS A 194 -26.52 -20.98 13.40
C LYS A 194 -25.75 -19.87 14.12
N GLY A 195 -24.45 -19.74 13.84
CA GLY A 195 -23.58 -18.81 14.56
C GLY A 195 -23.49 -19.11 16.06
N ASP A 196 -23.59 -20.39 16.44
CA ASP A 196 -23.63 -20.86 17.83
C ASP A 196 -22.24 -21.24 18.40
N GLY A 197 -21.19 -21.11 17.59
CA GLY A 197 -19.81 -21.46 17.95
C GLY A 197 -19.47 -22.95 17.89
N VAL A 198 -20.41 -23.80 17.47
CA VAL A 198 -20.24 -25.26 17.39
C VAL A 198 -20.60 -25.80 16.00
N THR A 199 -21.73 -25.35 15.44
CA THR A 199 -22.21 -25.75 14.12
C THR A 199 -21.28 -25.21 13.03
N ASP A 200 -20.93 -26.08 12.08
CA ASP A 200 -20.22 -25.69 10.87
C ASP A 200 -21.16 -24.90 9.93
N ASP A 201 -20.91 -23.60 9.83
CA ASP A 201 -21.72 -22.65 9.05
C ASP A 201 -21.19 -22.47 7.61
N THR A 202 -20.16 -23.23 7.21
CA THR A 202 -19.52 -23.11 5.89
C THR A 202 -20.51 -23.24 4.75
N ALA A 203 -21.39 -24.24 4.79
CA ALA A 203 -22.35 -24.48 3.71
C ALA A 203 -23.34 -23.31 3.56
N ALA A 204 -23.77 -22.69 4.67
CA ALA A 204 -24.64 -21.52 4.63
C ALA A 204 -23.91 -20.31 4.02
N MET A 205 -22.66 -20.09 4.40
CA MET A 205 -21.83 -19.01 3.86
C MET A 205 -21.58 -19.17 2.35
N LEU A 206 -21.21 -20.37 1.89
CA LEU A 206 -20.99 -20.62 0.47
C LEU A 206 -22.26 -20.42 -0.36
N LYS A 207 -23.42 -20.86 0.15
CA LYS A 207 -24.72 -20.59 -0.51
C LYS A 207 -25.03 -19.09 -0.59
N ALA A 208 -24.70 -18.32 0.45
CA ALA A 208 -24.90 -16.87 0.44
C ALA A 208 -24.01 -16.17 -0.59
N LEU A 209 -22.72 -16.55 -0.67
CA LEU A 209 -21.77 -16.01 -1.65
C LEU A 209 -22.15 -16.36 -3.10
N ASP A 210 -22.74 -17.53 -3.32
CA ASP A 210 -23.24 -17.94 -4.63
C ASP A 210 -24.50 -17.17 -5.04
N ALA A 211 -25.48 -17.06 -4.13
CA ALA A 211 -26.76 -16.41 -4.39
C ALA A 211 -26.66 -14.89 -4.57
N VAL A 212 -25.79 -14.22 -3.80
CA VAL A 212 -25.67 -12.75 -3.85
C VAL A 212 -24.82 -12.33 -5.05
N GLN A 213 -25.28 -11.32 -5.79
CA GLN A 213 -24.55 -10.74 -6.93
C GLN A 213 -23.74 -9.50 -6.54
N SER A 214 -24.31 -8.65 -5.69
CA SER A 214 -23.66 -7.47 -5.13
C SER A 214 -24.34 -7.08 -3.82
N GLY A 215 -23.65 -6.32 -2.97
CA GLY A 215 -24.21 -5.79 -1.72
C GLY A 215 -23.67 -6.48 -0.47
N VAL A 216 -24.38 -6.33 0.64
CA VAL A 216 -23.94 -6.88 1.94
C VAL A 216 -24.62 -8.20 2.25
N ILE A 217 -23.81 -9.21 2.57
CA ILE A 217 -24.23 -10.39 3.33
C ILE A 217 -24.03 -10.04 4.81
N PHE A 218 -25.13 -9.94 5.54
CA PHE A 218 -25.13 -9.62 6.95
C PHE A 218 -25.03 -10.88 7.81
N LEU A 219 -24.13 -10.84 8.79
CA LEU A 219 -23.89 -11.86 9.80
C LEU A 219 -24.35 -11.30 11.16
N PRO A 220 -25.54 -11.67 11.65
CA PRO A 220 -25.98 -11.32 13.01
C PRO A 220 -24.98 -11.77 14.09
N ALA A 221 -25.14 -11.28 15.31
CA ALA A 221 -24.32 -11.69 16.44
C ALA A 221 -24.24 -13.22 16.58
N GLY A 222 -23.04 -13.71 16.88
CA GLY A 222 -22.73 -15.13 16.93
C GLY A 222 -21.30 -15.46 16.55
N THR A 223 -20.94 -16.73 16.76
CA THR A 223 -19.66 -17.30 16.31
C THR A 223 -19.92 -18.32 15.22
N TYR A 224 -19.49 -18.01 14.00
CA TYR A 224 -19.71 -18.84 12.82
C TYR A 224 -18.44 -19.66 12.55
N ILE A 225 -18.56 -20.99 12.59
CA ILE A 225 -17.44 -21.89 12.32
C ILE A 225 -17.32 -22.09 10.81
N MET A 226 -16.12 -21.84 10.27
CA MET A 226 -15.79 -22.05 8.86
C MET A 226 -14.70 -23.10 8.73
N THR A 227 -14.98 -24.23 8.10
CA THR A 227 -14.02 -25.33 7.91
C THR A 227 -13.57 -25.50 6.46
N ALA A 228 -13.83 -24.49 5.61
CA ALA A 228 -13.33 -24.37 4.25
C ALA A 228 -12.89 -22.93 3.92
N ILE A 229 -12.16 -22.78 2.82
CA ILE A 229 -11.79 -21.48 2.27
C ILE A 229 -13.01 -20.79 1.66
N LEU A 230 -13.16 -19.49 1.91
CA LEU A 230 -14.21 -18.67 1.32
C LEU A 230 -13.63 -17.88 0.13
N ASN A 231 -14.16 -18.10 -1.07
CA ASN A 231 -13.70 -17.43 -2.28
C ASN A 231 -14.88 -16.80 -3.01
N TRP A 232 -14.74 -15.54 -3.42
CA TRP A 232 -15.71 -14.91 -4.31
C TRP A 232 -15.04 -13.87 -5.22
N ARG A 233 -15.71 -13.57 -6.33
CA ARG A 233 -15.25 -12.64 -7.37
C ARG A 233 -16.33 -11.62 -7.72
N LYS A 234 -16.98 -11.09 -6.69
CA LYS A 234 -18.17 -10.24 -6.78
C LYS A 234 -18.04 -9.04 -5.83
N PRO A 235 -18.72 -7.91 -6.09
CA PRO A 235 -18.78 -6.75 -5.20
C PRO A 235 -19.67 -7.04 -3.97
N ILE A 236 -19.18 -7.94 -3.11
CA ILE A 236 -19.84 -8.39 -1.89
C ILE A 236 -19.06 -7.93 -0.67
N VAL A 237 -19.78 -7.39 0.30
CA VAL A 237 -19.26 -7.05 1.63
C VAL A 237 -19.82 -8.02 2.65
N LEU A 238 -18.95 -8.62 3.46
CA LEU A 238 -19.36 -9.36 4.66
C LEU A 238 -19.42 -8.40 5.83
N ARG A 239 -20.62 -8.16 6.36
CA ARG A 239 -20.84 -7.23 7.49
C ARG A 239 -21.32 -8.00 8.72
N GLY A 240 -20.61 -7.85 9.84
CA GLY A 240 -21.11 -8.30 11.13
C GLY A 240 -22.01 -7.28 11.82
N GLU A 241 -22.70 -7.69 12.88
CA GLU A 241 -23.49 -6.81 13.75
C GLU A 241 -22.59 -5.89 14.61
N GLY A 242 -21.35 -6.31 14.85
CA GLY A 242 -20.35 -5.54 15.59
C GLY A 242 -19.08 -6.37 15.79
N ARG A 243 -17.92 -5.70 15.87
CA ARG A 243 -16.61 -6.38 16.00
C ARG A 243 -16.53 -7.34 17.18
N ASP A 244 -17.22 -7.04 18.28
CA ASP A 244 -17.23 -7.86 19.50
C ASP A 244 -18.40 -8.86 19.53
N LEU A 245 -19.38 -8.71 18.63
CA LEU A 245 -20.63 -9.48 18.58
C LEU A 245 -20.59 -10.60 17.52
N THR A 246 -19.94 -10.34 16.38
CA THR A 246 -19.87 -11.28 15.25
C THR A 246 -18.45 -11.79 15.07
N LYS A 247 -18.27 -13.11 15.16
CA LYS A 247 -16.98 -13.79 14.98
C LYS A 247 -17.06 -14.82 13.85
N ILE A 248 -16.15 -14.75 12.88
CA ILE A 248 -15.87 -15.84 11.96
C ILE A 248 -14.66 -16.60 12.52
N LYS A 249 -14.81 -17.89 12.80
CA LYS A 249 -13.75 -18.73 13.37
C LYS A 249 -13.36 -19.82 12.38
N PHE A 250 -12.08 -19.84 12.01
CA PHE A 250 -11.49 -20.93 11.23
C PHE A 250 -10.74 -21.86 12.17
N PRO A 251 -11.27 -23.07 12.49
CA PRO A 251 -10.64 -23.97 13.46
C PRO A 251 -9.50 -24.80 12.86
N LYS A 252 -9.43 -24.88 11.52
CA LYS A 252 -8.38 -25.58 10.78
C LYS A 252 -7.32 -24.59 10.33
N SER A 253 -6.06 -25.01 10.33
CA SER A 253 -4.97 -24.26 9.71
C SER A 253 -5.15 -24.19 8.19
N MET A 254 -4.49 -23.21 7.57
CA MET A 254 -4.50 -23.10 6.12
C MET A 254 -3.86 -24.33 5.44
N THR A 255 -2.89 -24.99 6.10
CA THR A 255 -2.33 -26.27 5.66
C THR A 255 -3.38 -27.38 5.58
N GLU A 256 -4.24 -27.50 6.60
CA GLU A 256 -5.34 -28.48 6.62
C GLU A 256 -6.42 -28.17 5.59
N LEU A 257 -6.69 -26.89 5.33
CA LEU A 257 -7.71 -26.46 4.37
C LEU A 257 -7.27 -26.61 2.91
N TYR A 258 -6.00 -26.34 2.63
CA TYR A 258 -5.43 -26.41 1.30
C TYR A 258 -4.76 -27.75 0.97
N GLY A 259 -4.55 -28.62 1.97
CA GLY A 259 -4.01 -29.97 1.80
C GLY A 259 -2.55 -30.00 1.32
N ASN A 260 -1.71 -29.05 1.75
CA ASN A 260 -0.39 -28.76 1.15
C ASN A 260 0.42 -30.00 0.73
N THR A 261 0.74 -30.04 -0.56
CA THR A 261 1.95 -30.70 -1.09
C THR A 261 3.10 -29.68 -1.04
N TRP A 262 4.17 -29.99 -0.33
CA TRP A 262 5.32 -29.12 -0.06
C TRP A 262 6.22 -28.81 -1.27
N VAL A 263 5.64 -28.41 -2.40
CA VAL A 263 6.39 -27.99 -3.58
C VAL A 263 5.54 -26.97 -4.34
N GLU A 264 5.98 -25.71 -4.40
CA GLU A 264 5.52 -24.77 -5.42
C GLU A 264 6.71 -24.12 -6.12
N GLY A 265 6.84 -24.38 -7.43
CA GLY A 265 7.87 -23.81 -8.29
C GLY A 265 9.30 -24.33 -8.04
N LYS A 266 10.30 -23.48 -8.32
CA LYS A 266 11.73 -23.79 -8.18
C LYS A 266 12.23 -23.89 -6.73
N TRP A 267 11.40 -23.57 -5.72
CA TRP A 267 11.84 -23.41 -4.32
C TRP A 267 11.15 -24.41 -3.38
N VAL A 268 11.86 -25.48 -3.05
CA VAL A 268 11.44 -26.51 -2.08
C VAL A 268 11.09 -25.86 -0.73
N GLY A 269 9.96 -26.27 -0.12
CA GLY A 269 9.56 -25.83 1.22
C GLY A 269 8.66 -24.59 1.29
N THR A 270 8.06 -24.15 0.18
CA THR A 270 7.08 -23.05 0.15
C THR A 270 5.65 -23.59 0.02
N SER A 271 4.69 -22.89 0.63
CA SER A 271 3.26 -23.23 0.61
C SER A 271 2.48 -22.29 -0.31
N GLN A 272 1.36 -22.76 -0.88
CA GLN A 272 0.55 -21.95 -1.82
C GLN A 272 -0.02 -20.64 -1.26
N TYR A 273 -0.10 -20.53 0.06
CA TYR A 273 -0.55 -19.33 0.75
C TYR A 273 0.57 -18.36 1.13
N SER A 274 1.82 -18.68 0.79
CA SER A 274 2.96 -17.76 0.90
C SER A 274 2.91 -16.63 -0.14
N HIS A 275 2.08 -16.77 -1.18
CA HIS A 275 2.08 -15.87 -2.35
C HIS A 275 0.70 -15.30 -2.72
N GLY A 276 -0.26 -15.31 -1.79
CA GLY A 276 -1.48 -14.48 -1.94
C GLY A 276 -2.81 -15.18 -1.79
N THR A 277 -2.84 -16.42 -1.30
CA THR A 277 -4.10 -17.06 -0.88
C THR A 277 -4.24 -17.03 0.64
N GLY A 278 -5.48 -16.96 1.12
CA GLY A 278 -5.85 -16.87 2.54
C GLY A 278 -7.13 -17.62 2.85
N PHE A 279 -7.60 -17.53 4.10
CA PHE A 279 -8.87 -18.14 4.53
C PHE A 279 -10.11 -17.57 3.82
N MET A 280 -10.05 -16.28 3.45
CA MET A 280 -11.11 -15.59 2.73
C MET A 280 -10.47 -14.75 1.63
N ASN A 281 -10.87 -14.97 0.38
CA ASN A 281 -10.27 -14.34 -0.79
C ASN A 281 -11.33 -13.63 -1.63
N ILE A 282 -11.08 -12.34 -1.87
CA ILE A 282 -11.82 -11.54 -2.85
C ILE A 282 -10.98 -11.50 -4.13
N GLY A 283 -11.33 -12.34 -5.10
CA GLY A 283 -10.58 -12.48 -6.34
C GLY A 283 -11.03 -11.47 -7.39
N GLY A 284 -10.15 -10.54 -7.74
CA GLY A 284 -10.31 -9.69 -8.92
C GLY A 284 -9.40 -10.15 -10.07
N TRP A 285 -9.68 -9.67 -11.27
CA TRP A 285 -8.77 -9.73 -12.40
C TRP A 285 -8.73 -8.36 -13.07
N ASP A 286 -7.54 -7.90 -13.39
CA ASP A 286 -7.32 -6.70 -14.19
C ASP A 286 -6.15 -7.02 -15.15
N PRO A 287 -6.43 -7.25 -16.44
CA PRO A 287 -5.42 -7.68 -17.38
C PRO A 287 -4.30 -6.65 -17.52
N THR A 288 -3.05 -7.12 -17.44
CA THR A 288 -1.84 -6.31 -17.61
C THR A 288 -0.95 -6.93 -18.68
N GLY A 289 -0.28 -6.10 -19.49
CA GLY A 289 0.66 -6.57 -20.52
C GLY A 289 0.04 -7.44 -21.62
N ARG A 290 -1.24 -7.23 -21.94
CA ARG A 290 -1.95 -7.94 -23.02
C ARG A 290 -2.31 -7.00 -24.16
N ASP A 291 -2.20 -7.48 -25.40
CA ASP A 291 -2.50 -6.69 -26.61
C ASP A 291 -3.90 -6.08 -26.58
N PHE A 292 -4.91 -6.82 -26.15
CA PHE A 292 -6.29 -6.31 -26.08
C PHE A 292 -6.50 -5.19 -25.05
N SER A 293 -5.58 -5.06 -24.08
CA SER A 293 -5.61 -3.99 -23.08
C SER A 293 -4.80 -2.78 -23.52
N LYS A 294 -3.88 -2.92 -24.48
CA LYS A 294 -3.03 -1.84 -24.98
C LYS A 294 -3.86 -0.81 -25.74
N LEU A 295 -3.69 0.46 -25.41
CA LEU A 295 -4.33 1.61 -26.05
C LEU A 295 -3.37 2.35 -26.97
N SER A 296 -2.12 2.55 -26.52
CA SER A 296 -1.04 3.20 -27.26
C SER A 296 0.31 2.81 -26.65
N TRP A 297 1.41 3.07 -27.35
CA TRP A 297 2.74 3.18 -26.76
C TRP A 297 3.08 4.64 -26.43
N VAL A 298 4.07 4.84 -25.57
CA VAL A 298 4.67 6.16 -25.30
C VAL A 298 5.77 6.41 -26.34
N SER A 299 5.77 7.58 -26.95
CA SER A 299 6.63 7.91 -28.11
C SER A 299 7.84 8.78 -27.80
N ALA A 300 7.94 9.32 -26.57
CA ALA A 300 9.11 10.07 -26.11
C ALA A 300 9.37 9.81 -24.62
N PRO A 301 10.65 9.90 -24.17
CA PRO A 301 10.98 9.83 -22.74
C PRO A 301 10.26 10.91 -21.92
N ALA A 302 10.05 10.62 -20.63
CA ALA A 302 9.52 11.57 -19.66
C ALA A 302 10.27 11.43 -18.33
N ALA A 303 10.47 12.54 -17.61
CA ALA A 303 11.17 12.52 -16.33
C ALA A 303 10.26 12.04 -15.20
N GLN A 304 10.86 11.56 -14.11
CA GLN A 304 10.15 11.44 -12.83
C GLN A 304 9.57 12.81 -12.47
N GLY A 305 8.35 12.83 -11.94
CA GLY A 305 7.67 14.08 -11.61
C GLY A 305 6.90 14.71 -12.76
N ASP A 306 7.16 14.32 -14.02
CA ASP A 306 6.37 14.80 -15.15
C ASP A 306 4.93 14.30 -15.06
N ARG A 307 4.03 15.00 -15.76
CA ARG A 307 2.61 14.63 -15.89
C ARG A 307 2.19 14.40 -17.32
N ILE A 308 3.03 14.72 -18.30
CA ILE A 308 2.70 14.64 -19.71
C ILE A 308 3.47 13.46 -20.31
N LEU A 309 2.75 12.59 -21.00
CA LEU A 309 3.32 11.53 -21.81
C LEU A 309 2.99 11.80 -23.27
N LYS A 310 4.00 11.72 -24.13
CA LYS A 310 3.80 11.69 -25.58
C LYS A 310 3.35 10.29 -25.99
N ILE A 311 2.30 10.20 -26.79
CA ILE A 311 1.75 8.92 -27.27
C ILE A 311 2.05 8.74 -28.75
N GLY A 312 2.25 7.50 -29.16
CA GLY A 312 2.62 7.19 -30.55
C GLY A 312 1.48 7.12 -31.55
N CYS A 313 0.26 6.80 -31.10
CA CYS A 313 -0.91 6.73 -31.97
C CYS A 313 -2.21 6.80 -31.16
N CYS A 314 -3.32 6.62 -31.89
CA CYS A 314 -4.53 6.03 -31.33
C CYS A 314 -5.16 6.87 -30.22
N ALA A 315 -4.98 8.19 -30.26
CA ALA A 315 -5.64 9.14 -29.38
C ALA A 315 -7.17 8.97 -29.39
N SER A 316 -7.74 8.49 -30.49
CA SER A 316 -9.16 8.13 -30.60
C SER A 316 -9.62 7.03 -29.63
N SER A 317 -8.71 6.21 -29.11
CA SER A 317 -8.98 5.16 -28.11
C SER A 317 -8.83 5.64 -26.67
N LEU A 318 -8.50 6.92 -26.48
CA LEU A 318 -8.26 7.58 -25.20
C LEU A 318 -9.30 8.67 -24.97
N ALA A 319 -9.66 8.92 -23.72
CA ALA A 319 -10.58 9.99 -23.36
C ALA A 319 -10.16 10.71 -22.07
N VAL A 320 -10.42 12.01 -22.00
CA VAL A 320 -10.33 12.76 -20.74
C VAL A 320 -11.27 12.14 -19.71
N GLY A 321 -10.78 11.95 -18.49
CA GLY A 321 -11.47 11.26 -17.41
C GLY A 321 -11.24 9.75 -17.38
N GLN A 322 -10.69 9.14 -18.42
CA GLN A 322 -10.41 7.70 -18.44
C GLN A 322 -9.29 7.32 -17.47
N MET A 323 -9.48 6.24 -16.72
CA MET A 323 -8.40 5.60 -15.97
C MET A 323 -7.56 4.74 -16.91
N VAL A 324 -6.25 4.94 -16.88
CA VAL A 324 -5.28 4.20 -17.69
C VAL A 324 -4.09 3.76 -16.84
N ARG A 325 -3.40 2.72 -17.29
CA ARG A 325 -2.19 2.21 -16.67
C ARG A 325 -1.00 2.48 -17.58
N LEU A 326 -0.01 3.22 -17.08
CA LEU A 326 1.34 3.19 -17.65
C LEU A 326 1.99 1.87 -17.23
N TRP A 327 2.45 1.14 -18.23
CA TRP A 327 3.06 -0.17 -18.11
C TRP A 327 4.47 -0.11 -18.70
N MET A 328 5.46 -0.64 -18.00
CA MET A 328 6.83 -0.77 -18.51
C MET A 328 7.39 -2.14 -18.15
N ARG A 329 8.24 -2.69 -19.02
CA ARG A 329 8.92 -3.98 -18.82
C ARG A 329 10.43 -3.81 -18.80
N ASP A 330 11.10 -4.70 -18.09
CA ASP A 330 12.55 -4.79 -18.17
C ASP A 330 12.95 -5.48 -19.50
N PRO A 331 13.92 -4.96 -20.26
CA PRO A 331 14.28 -5.51 -21.57
C PRO A 331 15.11 -6.80 -21.47
N GLY A 332 15.44 -7.28 -20.27
CA GLY A 332 16.28 -8.46 -20.04
C GLY A 332 17.68 -8.14 -19.51
N ASP A 333 18.05 -6.86 -19.45
CA ASP A 333 19.36 -6.41 -18.95
C ASP A 333 19.34 -6.02 -17.47
N GLY A 334 18.15 -5.90 -16.85
CA GLY A 334 17.98 -5.45 -15.47
C GLY A 334 18.00 -3.93 -15.30
N SER A 335 18.02 -3.14 -16.37
CA SER A 335 18.11 -1.68 -16.32
C SER A 335 16.90 -1.03 -15.65
N LEU A 336 15.68 -1.52 -15.91
CA LEU A 336 14.48 -1.00 -15.25
C LEU A 336 14.45 -1.42 -13.78
N MET A 337 14.86 -2.66 -13.49
CA MET A 337 14.98 -3.10 -12.10
C MET A 337 16.03 -2.28 -11.34
N SER A 338 17.16 -1.95 -11.97
CA SER A 338 18.20 -1.10 -11.39
C SER A 338 17.67 0.30 -11.09
N GLU A 339 16.88 0.89 -11.99
CA GLU A 339 16.19 2.16 -11.76
C GLU A 339 15.29 2.10 -10.52
N LEU A 340 14.49 1.03 -10.37
CA LEU A 340 13.64 0.85 -9.20
C LEU A 340 14.44 0.67 -7.90
N HIS A 341 15.68 0.19 -7.98
CA HIS A 341 16.61 0.12 -6.84
C HIS A 341 17.47 1.40 -6.71
N GLY A 342 17.14 2.44 -7.47
CA GLY A 342 17.83 3.73 -7.44
C GLY A 342 19.27 3.68 -7.95
N GLY A 343 19.64 2.63 -8.69
CA GLY A 343 21.00 2.40 -9.23
C GLY A 343 22.05 2.05 -8.17
N LEU A 344 21.64 1.69 -6.95
CA LEU A 344 22.55 1.49 -5.80
C LEU A 344 22.71 0.03 -5.39
N ALA A 345 22.16 -0.91 -6.17
CA ALA A 345 22.12 -2.31 -5.82
C ALA A 345 22.24 -3.21 -7.05
N ASP A 346 22.91 -4.34 -6.85
CA ASP A 346 22.90 -5.41 -7.83
C ASP A 346 21.50 -6.00 -7.95
N ILE A 347 21.06 -6.18 -9.19
CA ILE A 347 19.80 -6.83 -9.50
C ILE A 347 20.06 -8.32 -9.64
N ALA A 348 19.34 -9.10 -8.84
CA ALA A 348 19.46 -10.54 -8.92
C ALA A 348 19.00 -11.07 -10.29
N PRO A 349 19.68 -12.08 -10.84
CA PRO A 349 19.45 -12.54 -12.21
C PRO A 349 17.99 -12.91 -12.51
N GLU A 350 17.24 -13.36 -11.52
CA GLU A 350 15.84 -13.78 -11.65
C GLU A 350 14.88 -12.63 -11.98
N PHE A 351 15.28 -11.38 -11.74
CA PHE A 351 14.47 -10.19 -12.05
C PHE A 351 14.79 -9.54 -13.39
N LYS A 352 15.85 -9.98 -14.07
CA LYS A 352 16.14 -9.49 -15.42
C LYS A 352 15.04 -9.97 -16.37
N GLY A 353 14.49 -9.05 -17.15
CA GLY A 353 13.36 -9.33 -18.05
C GLY A 353 12.02 -9.45 -17.34
N TYR A 354 11.88 -8.93 -16.11
CA TYR A 354 10.60 -8.89 -15.41
C TYR A 354 9.54 -8.22 -16.29
N ALA A 355 8.42 -8.91 -16.48
CA ALA A 355 7.48 -8.57 -17.53
C ALA A 355 6.81 -7.22 -17.30
N ASP A 356 6.57 -6.81 -16.06
CA ASP A 356 5.83 -5.59 -15.77
C ASP A 356 6.07 -4.99 -14.38
N PRO A 357 7.32 -4.65 -14.04
CA PRO A 357 7.65 -4.14 -12.71
C PRO A 357 7.06 -2.74 -12.46
N VAL A 358 6.62 -2.02 -13.51
CA VAL A 358 5.88 -0.76 -13.36
C VAL A 358 4.46 -0.90 -13.91
N ARG A 359 3.48 -0.72 -13.03
CA ARG A 359 2.04 -0.70 -13.31
C ARG A 359 1.42 0.55 -12.68
N PHE A 360 1.65 1.71 -13.26
CA PHE A 360 1.23 2.98 -12.68
C PHE A 360 -0.16 3.39 -13.15
N LEU A 361 -1.13 3.42 -12.23
CA LEU A 361 -2.52 3.77 -12.50
C LEU A 361 -2.76 5.27 -12.31
N ALA A 362 -3.31 5.93 -13.33
CA ALA A 362 -3.62 7.36 -13.31
C ALA A 362 -4.84 7.69 -14.20
N ARG A 363 -5.43 8.87 -14.01
CA ARG A 363 -6.51 9.37 -14.87
C ARG A 363 -5.96 10.33 -15.92
N ILE A 364 -6.49 10.30 -17.13
CA ILE A 364 -6.23 11.32 -18.16
C ILE A 364 -6.96 12.60 -17.75
N ALA A 365 -6.22 13.62 -17.34
CA ALA A 365 -6.76 14.92 -16.95
C ALA A 365 -6.96 15.87 -18.14
N ALA A 366 -6.12 15.74 -19.16
CA ALA A 366 -6.24 16.46 -20.44
C ALA A 366 -5.50 15.66 -21.51
N MET A 367 -5.77 15.93 -22.78
CA MET A 367 -5.05 15.31 -23.89
C MET A 367 -5.03 16.23 -25.13
N GLY A 368 -4.08 15.98 -26.01
CA GLY A 368 -4.03 16.53 -27.35
C GLY A 368 -3.86 15.43 -28.39
N PRO A 369 -3.48 15.77 -29.64
CA PRO A 369 -3.37 14.78 -30.71
C PRO A 369 -2.30 13.72 -30.46
N ASP A 370 -1.21 14.09 -29.80
CA ASP A 370 -0.02 13.23 -29.57
C ASP A 370 0.43 13.19 -28.10
N TRP A 371 -0.41 13.63 -27.17
CA TRP A 371 -0.05 13.65 -25.74
C TRP A 371 -1.25 13.43 -24.82
N ILE A 372 -0.98 12.86 -23.65
CA ILE A 372 -1.90 12.79 -22.51
C ILE A 372 -1.27 13.44 -21.29
N LYS A 373 -2.07 14.14 -20.48
CA LYS A 373 -1.69 14.65 -19.17
C LYS A 373 -2.36 13.81 -18.09
N LEU A 374 -1.56 13.26 -17.19
CA LEU A 374 -2.02 12.48 -16.04
C LEU A 374 -2.48 13.38 -14.88
N ASP A 375 -3.43 12.89 -14.09
CA ASP A 375 -3.94 13.54 -12.88
C ASP A 375 -2.92 13.62 -11.74
N ARG A 376 -1.80 12.92 -11.87
CA ARG A 376 -0.70 12.83 -10.90
C ARG A 376 0.65 12.71 -11.59
N THR A 377 1.72 12.93 -10.85
CA THR A 377 3.10 12.89 -11.34
C THR A 377 3.62 11.48 -11.51
N LEU A 378 4.50 11.26 -12.48
CA LEU A 378 5.16 9.98 -12.71
C LEU A 378 6.07 9.64 -11.52
N PRO A 379 5.94 8.43 -10.93
CA PRO A 379 6.72 8.05 -9.75
C PRO A 379 8.15 7.67 -10.11
N VAL A 380 8.37 7.25 -11.35
CA VAL A 380 9.65 6.87 -11.96
C VAL A 380 9.73 7.52 -13.33
N ARG A 381 10.93 7.74 -13.85
CA ARG A 381 11.09 8.21 -15.23
C ARG A 381 10.60 7.16 -16.23
N VAL A 382 10.31 7.61 -17.44
CA VAL A 382 9.96 6.77 -18.58
C VAL A 382 11.10 6.81 -19.59
N ASP A 383 11.63 5.63 -19.88
CA ASP A 383 12.66 5.41 -20.89
C ASP A 383 12.09 4.51 -22.00
N LEU A 384 12.36 4.84 -23.27
CA LEU A 384 11.85 4.05 -24.39
C LEU A 384 12.48 2.66 -24.46
N ALA A 385 13.66 2.45 -23.87
CA ALA A 385 14.28 1.14 -23.72
C ALA A 385 13.44 0.16 -22.88
N TRP A 386 12.49 0.66 -22.09
CA TRP A 386 11.63 -0.14 -21.21
C TRP A 386 10.24 -0.41 -21.79
N PHE A 387 10.08 -0.18 -23.10
CA PHE A 387 8.86 -0.41 -23.88
C PHE A 387 7.59 0.13 -23.19
N PRO A 388 7.53 1.45 -22.90
CA PRO A 388 6.42 2.04 -22.19
C PRO A 388 5.12 2.01 -22.99
N GLU A 389 4.06 1.48 -22.38
CA GLU A 389 2.73 1.31 -22.97
C GLU A 389 1.64 1.89 -22.08
N ILE A 390 0.56 2.36 -22.72
CA ILE A 390 -0.66 2.82 -22.05
C ILE A 390 -1.71 1.74 -22.22
N HIS A 391 -2.21 1.21 -21.11
CA HIS A 391 -3.23 0.16 -21.09
C HIS A 391 -4.54 0.65 -20.46
N ARG A 392 -5.63 -0.02 -20.83
CA ARG A 392 -6.94 0.10 -20.19
C ARG A 392 -6.84 -0.35 -18.73
N PHE A 393 -7.51 0.38 -17.84
CA PHE A 393 -7.81 -0.13 -16.50
C PHE A 393 -9.13 -0.89 -16.55
N MET A 394 -9.10 -2.20 -16.31
CA MET A 394 -10.27 -3.09 -16.48
C MET A 394 -10.47 -3.96 -15.24
N PRO A 395 -10.81 -3.37 -14.08
CA PRO A 395 -11.03 -4.13 -12.87
C PRO A 395 -12.29 -5.01 -13.03
N MET A 396 -12.15 -6.32 -12.82
CA MET A 396 -13.27 -7.27 -12.79
C MET A 396 -14.30 -6.92 -11.71
N ILE A 397 -13.84 -6.43 -10.55
CA ILE A 397 -14.70 -5.98 -9.46
C ILE A 397 -14.78 -4.46 -9.55
N ASP A 398 -15.87 -3.97 -10.13
CA ASP A 398 -16.22 -2.55 -10.22
C ASP A 398 -17.35 -2.22 -9.25
N GLY A 399 -17.03 -2.27 -7.95
CA GLY A 399 -17.98 -2.06 -6.86
C GLY A 399 -17.36 -2.28 -5.48
N SER A 400 -18.14 -2.08 -4.42
CA SER A 400 -17.66 -2.27 -3.04
C SER A 400 -17.55 -3.75 -2.70
N ALA A 401 -16.37 -4.18 -2.30
CA ALA A 401 -16.12 -5.50 -1.72
C ALA A 401 -15.26 -5.36 -0.46
N GLY A 402 -15.46 -6.25 0.52
CA GLY A 402 -14.66 -6.21 1.74
C GLY A 402 -15.30 -6.89 2.95
N PHE A 403 -14.80 -6.54 4.12
CA PHE A 403 -15.23 -7.03 5.42
C PHE A 403 -15.40 -5.86 6.37
N GLU A 404 -16.44 -5.88 7.20
CA GLU A 404 -16.67 -4.82 8.18
C GLU A 404 -17.43 -5.32 9.40
N TYR A 405 -17.23 -4.64 10.55
CA TYR A 405 -17.95 -4.89 11.81
C TYR A 405 -17.95 -6.35 12.29
N LEU A 406 -16.88 -7.10 12.05
CA LEU A 406 -16.72 -8.48 12.50
C LEU A 406 -15.29 -8.75 12.97
N THR A 407 -15.11 -9.83 13.71
CA THR A 407 -13.80 -10.37 14.08
C THR A 407 -13.56 -11.67 13.34
N VAL A 408 -12.36 -11.84 12.79
CA VAL A 408 -11.85 -13.14 12.30
C VAL A 408 -10.95 -13.73 13.37
N SER A 409 -11.13 -15.00 13.70
CA SER A 409 -10.39 -15.68 14.78
C SER A 409 -9.88 -17.05 14.37
N PHE A 410 -8.75 -17.44 14.98
CA PHE A 410 -8.04 -18.69 14.73
C PHE A 410 -7.65 -19.33 16.09
N PRO A 411 -7.42 -20.65 16.14
CA PRO A 411 -6.77 -21.29 17.29
C PRO A 411 -5.39 -20.70 17.55
N TRP A 412 -5.05 -20.55 18.83
CA TRP A 412 -3.71 -20.13 19.24
C TRP A 412 -2.74 -21.30 19.14
N THR A 413 -1.59 -21.10 18.50
CA THR A 413 -0.50 -22.07 18.44
C THR A 413 0.84 -21.38 18.62
N THR A 414 1.85 -22.11 19.11
CA THR A 414 3.22 -21.60 19.24
C THR A 414 3.84 -21.38 17.86
N TYR A 415 4.54 -20.26 17.64
CA TYR A 415 5.25 -19.96 16.39
C TYR A 415 6.52 -20.82 16.24
N PRO A 416 6.62 -21.77 15.28
CA PRO A 416 7.80 -22.63 15.14
C PRO A 416 8.99 -22.00 14.38
N GLY A 417 8.86 -20.79 13.84
CA GLY A 417 9.91 -20.14 13.04
C GLY A 417 9.48 -19.75 11.62
N HIS A 418 10.26 -18.90 10.96
CA HIS A 418 10.00 -18.42 9.58
C HIS A 418 10.06 -19.59 8.57
N PHE A 419 9.08 -19.68 7.66
CA PHE A 419 8.84 -20.83 6.75
C PHE A 419 8.63 -22.22 7.38
N LYS A 420 8.61 -22.31 8.71
CA LYS A 420 8.25 -23.51 9.48
C LYS A 420 6.78 -23.63 9.94
N PRO A 421 5.86 -22.64 9.80
CA PRO A 421 4.52 -22.80 10.36
C PRO A 421 3.56 -23.60 9.48
N PRO A 422 2.60 -24.33 10.08
CA PRO A 422 1.24 -24.37 9.56
C PRO A 422 0.60 -22.98 9.80
N ALA A 423 0.13 -22.32 8.74
CA ALA A 423 -0.11 -20.87 8.70
C ALA A 423 -1.38 -20.37 9.42
N ALA A 424 -1.53 -20.70 10.71
CA ALA A 424 -2.45 -20.02 11.64
C ALA A 424 -1.61 -19.36 12.73
N GLN A 425 -1.07 -18.17 12.44
CA GLN A 425 -0.22 -17.45 13.38
C GLN A 425 -0.73 -16.04 13.58
N THR A 426 -1.47 -15.86 14.65
CA THR A 426 -1.54 -14.59 15.35
C THR A 426 -0.82 -14.80 16.67
N THR A 427 0.37 -14.21 16.84
CA THR A 427 1.05 -14.14 18.13
C THR A 427 0.61 -12.87 18.87
N PRO A 428 0.51 -12.90 20.20
CA PRO A 428 0.78 -11.72 21.00
C PRO A 428 2.27 -11.39 20.82
N ILE A 429 2.58 -10.17 20.40
CA ILE A 429 3.91 -9.60 20.65
C ILE A 429 3.95 -9.42 22.17
N ARG A 430 4.66 -10.31 22.88
CA ARG A 430 5.04 -10.03 24.28
C ARG A 430 6.16 -9.02 24.28
#